data_AF-A0A8T6SHD7-F1
#
_entry.id   AF-A0A8T6SHD7-F1
#
_cell.length_a   1.000
_cell.length_b   1.000
_cell.length_c   1.000
_cell.angle_alpha   90.00
_cell.angle_beta   90.00
_cell.angle_gamma   90.00
#
_symmetry.space_group_name_H-M   'P 1'
#
loop_
_entity.id
_entity.type
_entity.pdbx_description
1 polymer ?
#
loop_
_entity_poly.entity_id
_entity_poly.type
_entity_poly.pdbx_seq_one_letter_code
_entity_poly.pdbx_strand_id
1 'polypeptide(L)' 'EKAEVEIFPFPGGDVGRGSGKRRKVVVEGGVVGIILDARGRPLILPDDNNERKQKLIAWFKALDAYPEKLYEMCAG' A
#
# COMPACT_ATOMS: atom_id res chain seq x y z
N GLU A 1 -17.47 3.49 2.95
CA GLU A 1 -17.32 4.62 3.89
C GLU A 1 -16.30 5.61 3.33
N LYS A 2 -16.48 6.92 3.51
CA LYS A 2 -15.53 7.95 3.03
C LYS A 2 -14.99 8.72 4.23
N ALA A 3 -13.68 8.97 4.25
CA ALA A 3 -13.01 9.74 5.30
C ALA A 3 -12.13 10.82 4.68
N GLU A 4 -12.06 11.97 5.33
CA GLU A 4 -11.11 13.01 4.99
C GLU A 4 -9.79 12.78 5.73
N VAL A 5 -8.68 12.80 5.00
CA VAL A 5 -7.33 12.59 5.54
C VAL A 5 -6.48 13.81 5.22
N GLU A 6 -5.79 14.33 6.24
CA GLU A 6 -4.74 15.33 6.09
C GLU A 6 -3.38 14.72 6.41
N ILE A 7 -2.44 14.84 5.47
CA ILE A 7 -1.09 14.28 5.56
C ILE A 7 -0.08 15.42 5.74
N PHE A 8 0.72 15.32 6.80
CA PHE A 8 1.78 16.26 7.15
C PHE A 8 3.14 15.62 6.84
N PRO A 9 3.87 16.08 5.81
CA PRO A 9 5.21 15.57 5.53
C PRO A 9 6.22 16.07 6.59
N PHE A 10 7.24 15.26 6.84
CA PHE A 10 8.44 15.72 7.56
C PHE A 10 9.20 16.77 6.70
N PRO A 11 10.09 17.59 7.29
CA PRO A 11 10.87 18.58 6.54
C PRO A 11 11.65 17.94 5.37
N GLY A 12 11.39 18.40 4.15
CA GLY A 12 11.98 17.85 2.93
C GLY A 12 11.21 16.67 2.31
N GLY A 13 10.27 16.05 3.04
CA GLY A 13 9.45 14.95 2.55
C GLY A 13 8.41 15.37 1.50
N ASP A 14 8.11 14.48 0.56
CA ASP A 14 7.10 14.70 -0.49
C ASP A 14 6.03 13.59 -0.43
N VAL A 15 4.76 14.00 -0.44
CA VAL A 15 3.57 13.13 -0.40
C VAL A 15 2.76 13.19 -1.73
N GLY A 16 3.44 13.54 -2.82
CA GLY A 16 2.87 13.68 -4.16
C GLY A 16 2.31 15.08 -4.46
N ARG A 17 2.75 16.10 -3.70
CA ARG A 17 2.34 17.51 -3.85
C ARG A 17 3.53 18.47 -3.93
N GLY A 18 4.75 17.96 -3.87
CA GLY A 18 5.99 18.73 -3.75
C GLY A 18 6.50 18.75 -2.30
N SER A 19 7.81 18.92 -2.16
CA SER A 19 8.51 18.92 -0.87
C SER A 19 7.86 19.83 0.17
N GLY A 20 7.59 19.28 1.36
CA GLY A 20 7.02 19.97 2.52
C GLY A 20 5.54 20.34 2.41
N LYS A 21 4.86 20.06 1.29
CA LYS A 21 3.46 20.45 1.09
C LYS A 21 2.50 19.43 1.70
N ARG A 22 1.55 19.92 2.51
CA ARG A 22 0.46 19.11 3.06
C ARG A 22 -0.45 18.60 1.94
N ARG A 23 -1.04 17.44 2.17
CA ARG A 23 -2.03 16.84 1.25
C ARG A 23 -3.32 16.54 2.00
N LYS A 24 -4.41 17.12 1.51
CA LYS A 24 -5.76 16.84 1.96
C LYS A 24 -6.49 16.03 0.89
N VAL A 25 -7.04 14.88 1.25
CA VAL A 25 -7.66 13.94 0.30
C VAL A 25 -8.84 13.23 0.97
N VAL A 26 -9.89 12.96 0.18
CA VAL A 26 -10.97 12.07 0.60
C VAL A 26 -10.62 10.66 0.15
N VAL A 27 -10.57 9.74 1.10
CA VAL A 27 -10.31 8.31 0.84
C VAL A 27 -11.57 7.50 1.06
N GLU A 28 -11.68 6.41 0.31
CA GLU A 28 -12.70 5.39 0.53
C GLU A 28 -12.11 4.26 1.38
N GLY A 29 -12.80 3.88 2.45
CA GLY A 29 -12.39 2.78 3.31
C GLY A 29 -12.59 1.43 2.62
N GLY A 30 -11.54 0.61 2.61
CA GLY A 30 -11.56 -0.81 2.25
C GLY A 30 -11.50 -1.73 3.48
N VAL A 31 -11.49 -3.05 3.25
CA VAL A 31 -11.53 -4.09 4.32
C VAL A 31 -10.42 -3.92 5.37
N VAL A 32 -9.25 -3.43 4.94
CA VAL A 32 -8.01 -3.35 5.74
C VAL A 32 -7.76 -1.97 6.37
N GLY A 33 -8.60 -0.97 6.08
CA GLY A 33 -8.35 0.43 6.46
C GLY A 33 -7.37 1.16 5.53
N ILE A 34 -6.50 2.01 6.08
CA ILE A 34 -5.52 2.84 5.32
C ILE A 34 -4.11 2.28 5.52
N ILE A 35 -3.39 2.02 4.42
CA ILE A 35 -1.98 1.61 4.43
C ILE A 35 -1.10 2.77 3.97
N LEU A 36 -0.09 3.12 4.77
CA LEU A 36 0.90 4.15 4.45
C LEU A 36 2.27 3.49 4.23
N ASP A 37 2.78 3.54 3.00
CA ASP A 37 4.14 3.13 2.68
C ASP A 37 5.07 4.34 2.68
N ALA A 38 5.76 4.56 3.80
CA ALA A 38 6.69 5.69 3.99
C ALA A 38 8.17 5.24 3.92
N ARG A 39 8.47 4.17 3.16
CA ARG A 39 9.85 3.68 3.04
C ARG A 39 10.75 4.72 2.35
N GLY A 40 11.88 5.03 2.99
CA GLY A 40 12.94 5.84 2.39
C GLY A 40 13.83 5.10 1.38
N ARG A 41 13.38 3.95 0.85
CA ARG A 41 14.15 3.09 -0.05
C ARG A 41 13.25 2.50 -1.16
N PRO A 42 13.81 2.17 -2.33
CA PRO A 42 13.04 1.56 -3.41
C PRO A 42 12.32 0.28 -2.98
N LEU A 43 11.09 0.11 -3.48
CA LEU A 43 10.39 -1.17 -3.47
C LEU A 43 10.97 -2.06 -4.57
N ILE A 44 11.89 -2.95 -4.24
CA ILE A 44 12.40 -3.95 -5.18
C ILE A 44 11.53 -5.21 -5.05
N LEU A 45 10.87 -5.57 -6.14
CA LEU A 45 10.16 -6.84 -6.28
C LEU A 45 11.01 -7.83 -7.09
N PRO A 46 10.87 -9.15 -6.90
CA PRO A 46 11.55 -10.14 -7.73
C PRO A 46 11.29 -9.91 -9.22
N ASP A 47 12.30 -10.14 -10.07
CA ASP A 47 12.17 -10.01 -11.52
C ASP A 47 11.33 -11.13 -12.12
N ASP A 48 11.47 -12.34 -11.57
CA ASP A 48 10.64 -13.47 -11.93
C ASP A 48 9.17 -13.23 -11.55
N ASN A 49 8.28 -13.52 -12.50
CA ASN A 49 6.86 -13.26 -12.33
C ASN A 49 6.22 -14.15 -11.26
N ASN A 50 6.67 -15.40 -11.12
CA ASN A 50 6.11 -16.32 -10.14
C ASN A 50 6.58 -15.93 -8.73
N GLU A 51 7.87 -15.67 -8.54
CA GLU A 51 8.41 -15.17 -7.27
C GLU A 51 7.74 -13.86 -6.84
N ARG A 52 7.52 -12.94 -7.79
CA ARG A 52 6.82 -11.68 -7.53
C ARG A 52 5.39 -11.91 -7.07
N LYS A 53 4.63 -12.77 -7.76
CA LYS A 53 3.26 -13.13 -7.35
C LYS A 53 3.23 -13.72 -5.94
N GLN A 54 4.09 -14.69 -5.66
CA GLN A 54 4.15 -15.33 -4.34
C GLN A 54 4.50 -14.32 -3.24
N LYS A 55 5.39 -13.36 -3.51
CA LYS A 55 5.71 -12.29 -2.56
C LYS A 55 4.52 -11.38 -2.27
N LEU A 56 3.76 -11.01 -3.30
CA LEU A 56 2.55 -10.19 -3.15
C LEU A 56 1.44 -10.93 -2.40
N ILE A 57 1.23 -12.22 -2.68
CA ILE A 57 0.26 -13.05 -1.95
C ILE A 57 0.65 -13.15 -0.46
N ALA A 58 1.93 -13.33 -0.15
CA ALA A 58 2.41 -13.34 1.23
C ALA A 58 2.11 -12.01 1.95
N TRP A 59 2.23 -10.87 1.26
CA TRP A 59 1.87 -9.57 1.81
C TRP A 59 0.38 -9.42 2.03
N PHE A 60 -0.45 -9.85 1.07
CA PHE A 60 -1.89 -9.79 1.24
C PHE A 60 -2.36 -10.65 2.41
N LYS A 61 -1.83 -11.86 2.55
CA LYS A 61 -2.07 -12.74 3.71
C LYS A 61 -1.68 -12.06 5.02
N ALA A 62 -0.48 -11.48 5.09
CA ALA A 62 0.02 -10.81 6.30
C ALA A 62 -0.81 -9.58 6.70
N LEU A 63 -1.43 -8.92 5.72
CA LEU A 63 -2.28 -7.76 5.93
C LEU A 63 -3.76 -8.13 6.12
N ASP A 64 -4.15 -9.39 5.92
CA ASP A 64 -5.55 -9.81 5.79
C ASP A 64 -6.32 -8.93 4.78
N ALA A 65 -5.69 -8.67 3.63
CA ALA A 65 -6.19 -7.66 2.69
C ALA A 65 -7.40 -8.12 1.86
N TYR A 66 -7.51 -9.43 1.63
CA TYR A 66 -8.54 -10.07 0.81
C TYR A 66 -9.00 -11.41 1.44
N PRO A 67 -10.21 -11.90 1.09
CA PRO A 67 -10.65 -13.23 1.49
C PRO A 67 -9.67 -14.34 1.09
N GLU A 68 -9.46 -15.34 1.95
CA GLU A 68 -8.45 -16.39 1.77
C GLU A 68 -8.55 -17.11 0.41
N LYS A 69 -9.78 -17.33 -0.08
CA LYS A 69 -10.05 -17.98 -1.36
C LYS A 69 -9.34 -17.30 -2.54
N LEU A 70 -9.13 -15.98 -2.49
CA LEU A 70 -8.41 -15.25 -3.53
C LEU A 70 -6.91 -15.58 -3.54
N TYR A 71 -6.32 -15.91 -2.39
CA TYR A 71 -4.91 -16.30 -2.34
C TYR A 71 -4.66 -17.64 -3.01
N GLU A 72 -5.58 -18.59 -2.84
CA GLU A 72 -5.51 -19.92 -3.45
C GLU A 72 -5.61 -19.85 -4.97
N MET A 73 -6.51 -18.98 -5.47
CA MET A 73 -6.68 -18.76 -6.91
C MET A 73 -5.47 -18.09 -7.57
N CYS A 74 -4.75 -17.23 -6.84
CA CYS A 74 -3.57 -16.55 -7.36
C CYS A 74 -2.26 -17.34 -7.18
N ALA A 75 -2.26 -18.40 -6.37
CA ALA A 75 -1.10 -19.22 -6.09
C ALA A 75 -0.85 -20.32 -7.14
N GLY A 76 -1.84 -20.60 -8.00
CA GLY A 76 -1.71 -21.44 -9.20
C GLY A 76 -1.25 -20.63 -10.42
#